data_AF-A0A7W4EM17-F1
#
_entry.id   AF-A0A7W4EM17-F1
#
_cell.length_a   1.000
_cell.length_b   1.000
_cell.length_c   1.000
_cell.angle_alpha   90.00
_cell.angle_beta   90.00
_cell.angle_gamma   90.00
#
_symmetry.space_group_name_H-M   'P 1'
#
loop_
_entity.id
_entity.type
_entity.pdbx_description
1 polymer ?
#
loop_
_entity_poly.entity_id
_entity_poly.type
_entity_poly.pdbx_seq_one_letter_code
_entity_poly.pdbx_strand_id
1 'polypeptide(L)'
;TKAEKKGDRETREGLIESYVHSGRIGVIVEVNCETDFVARLPEFKEFAHQIAMQIAAMAPKYATMDDIPSDVYEAKKTELLESESLKSKPEAMREQIVDGQLKRYFAEQVLAEQAFVLDDSKTVGELIKEQIVLRGENVRVSQFKRIELGVTE
;
A
#
# COMPACT_ATOMS: atom_id res chain seq x y z
N THR A 1 7.74 9.55 14.02
CA THR A 1 7.44 8.41 14.93
C THR A 1 8.65 7.48 15.06
N LYS A 2 8.68 6.53 16.02
CA LYS A 2 9.77 5.51 16.09
C LYS A 2 9.87 4.66 14.80
N ALA A 3 8.75 4.50 14.10
CA ALA A 3 8.68 3.82 12.81
C ALA A 3 9.34 4.63 11.68
N GLU A 4 9.05 5.93 11.56
CA GLU A 4 9.72 6.81 10.58
C GLU A 4 11.25 6.78 10.69
N LYS A 5 11.81 6.76 11.91
CA LYS A 5 13.27 6.67 12.11
C LYS A 5 13.89 5.36 11.60
N LYS A 6 13.07 4.33 11.35
CA LYS A 6 13.52 3.02 10.87
C LYS A 6 13.17 2.78 9.40
N GLY A 7 12.35 3.63 8.77
CA GLY A 7 11.91 3.46 7.39
C GLY A 7 13.05 3.37 6.38
N ASP A 8 14.15 4.09 6.63
CA ASP A 8 15.34 4.10 5.77
C ASP A 8 16.28 2.90 5.99
N ARG A 9 16.00 2.02 6.97
CA ARG A 9 16.83 0.86 7.24
C ARG A 9 16.62 -0.19 6.17
N GLU A 10 17.73 -0.75 5.69
CA GLU A 10 17.72 -1.78 4.67
C GLU A 10 17.00 -3.05 5.17
N THR A 11 16.08 -3.58 4.35
CA THR A 11 15.25 -4.74 4.64
C THR A 11 15.39 -5.77 3.53
N ARG A 12 16.44 -6.61 3.63
CA ARG A 12 16.74 -7.68 2.66
C ARG A 12 16.23 -9.06 3.07
N GLU A 13 15.87 -9.22 4.34
CA GLU A 13 15.27 -10.45 4.85
C GLU A 13 13.75 -10.36 4.76
N GLY A 14 13.05 -11.47 4.99
CA GLY A 14 11.58 -11.51 4.91
C GLY A 14 11.07 -12.83 4.38
N LEU A 15 9.87 -12.79 3.79
CA LEU A 15 9.27 -13.95 3.16
C LEU A 15 8.38 -13.57 1.98
N ILE A 16 8.14 -14.57 1.15
CA ILE A 16 7.11 -14.55 0.12
C ILE A 16 5.89 -15.29 0.67
N GLU A 17 4.74 -14.63 0.69
CA GLU A 17 3.46 -15.24 1.07
C GLU A 17 2.54 -15.35 -0.14
N SER A 18 1.71 -16.38 -0.16
CA SER A 18 0.74 -16.59 -1.23
C SER A 18 -0.64 -16.87 -0.67
N TYR A 19 -1.66 -16.26 -1.27
CA TYR A 19 -3.04 -16.48 -0.88
C TYR A 19 -3.91 -16.77 -2.09
N VAL A 20 -4.75 -17.80 -2.00
CA VAL A 20 -5.70 -18.17 -3.04
C VAL A 20 -7.10 -18.13 -2.46
N HIS A 21 -7.90 -17.15 -2.91
CA HIS A 21 -9.28 -17.01 -2.49
C HIS A 21 -10.20 -17.82 -3.41
N SER A 22 -10.82 -18.87 -2.87
CA SER A 22 -11.86 -19.67 -3.54
C SER A 22 -11.47 -20.19 -4.93
N GLY A 23 -10.17 -20.37 -5.19
CA GLY A 23 -9.63 -20.78 -6.50
C GLY A 23 -9.81 -19.75 -7.63
N ARG A 24 -10.21 -18.51 -7.32
CA ARG A 24 -10.52 -17.47 -8.31
C ARG A 24 -9.59 -16.27 -8.28
N ILE A 25 -9.08 -15.92 -7.09
CA ILE A 25 -8.13 -14.81 -6.93
C ILE A 25 -6.85 -15.39 -6.34
N GLY A 26 -5.72 -15.13 -6.97
CA GLY A 26 -4.40 -15.50 -6.49
C GLY A 26 -3.58 -14.26 -6.16
N VAL A 27 -2.89 -14.27 -5.02
CA VAL A 27 -1.96 -13.22 -4.61
C VAL A 27 -0.63 -13.84 -4.25
N ILE A 28 0.45 -13.16 -4.64
CA ILE A 28 1.80 -13.37 -4.12
C ILE A 28 2.32 -12.02 -3.62
N VAL A 29 2.92 -11.99 -2.44
CA VAL A 29 3.44 -10.76 -1.82
C VAL A 29 4.80 -11.01 -1.19
N GLU A 30 5.72 -10.06 -1.38
CA GLU A 30 7.00 -9.99 -0.69
C GLU A 30 6.87 -9.03 0.50
N VAL A 31 7.05 -9.57 1.70
CA VAL A 31 7.09 -8.79 2.94
C VAL A 31 8.47 -8.90 3.54
N ASN A 32 9.16 -7.76 3.62
CA ASN A 32 10.54 -7.71 4.13
C ASN A 32 10.60 -7.24 5.58
N CYS A 33 11.63 -7.72 6.26
CA CYS A 33 12.10 -7.27 7.57
C CYS A 33 13.63 -7.14 7.54
N GLU A 34 14.25 -6.86 8.69
CA GLU A 34 15.70 -6.68 8.75
C GLU A 34 16.44 -8.00 8.98
N THR A 35 15.85 -8.93 9.75
CA THR A 35 16.50 -10.20 10.12
C THR A 35 15.70 -11.44 9.73
N ASP A 36 16.41 -12.54 9.46
CA ASP A 36 15.79 -13.84 9.16
C ASP A 36 15.07 -14.43 10.39
N PHE A 37 15.49 -14.04 11.60
CA PHE A 37 14.83 -14.41 12.84
C PHE A 37 13.38 -13.91 12.85
N VAL A 38 13.16 -12.61 12.55
CA VAL A 38 11.81 -12.05 12.49
C VAL A 38 10.99 -12.70 11.38
N ALA A 39 11.59 -12.95 10.21
CA ALA A 39 10.91 -13.59 9.08
C ALA A 39 10.33 -14.99 9.42
N ARG A 40 10.92 -15.70 10.38
CA ARG A 40 10.49 -17.06 10.76
C ARG A 40 9.40 -17.08 11.82
N LEU A 41 9.16 -15.96 12.51
CA LEU A 41 8.19 -15.88 13.60
C LEU A 41 6.76 -16.17 13.09
N PRO A 42 5.98 -17.01 13.79
CA PRO A 42 4.59 -17.30 13.42
C PRO A 42 3.75 -16.03 13.23
N GLU A 43 3.96 -15.02 14.08
CA GLU A 43 3.24 -13.75 14.04
C GLU A 43 3.60 -12.92 12.80
N PHE A 44 4.82 -13.06 12.27
CA PHE A 44 5.24 -12.36 11.04
C PHE A 44 4.64 -13.04 9.80
N LYS A 45 4.57 -14.36 9.80
CA LYS A 45 3.88 -15.15 8.76
C LYS A 45 2.39 -14.83 8.73
N GLU A 46 1.74 -14.78 9.90
CA GLU A 46 0.35 -14.38 10.01
C GLU A 46 0.12 -12.96 9.49
N PHE A 47 0.98 -12.02 9.86
CA PHE A 47 0.92 -10.66 9.31
C PHE A 47 1.04 -10.65 7.77
N ALA A 48 2.01 -11.37 7.20
CA ALA A 48 2.14 -11.46 5.74
C ALA A 48 0.92 -12.10 5.06
N HIS A 49 0.31 -13.11 5.71
CA HIS A 49 -0.92 -13.73 5.22
C HIS A 49 -2.09 -12.75 5.21
N GLN A 50 -2.25 -11.94 6.26
CA GLN A 50 -3.26 -10.89 6.32
C GLN A 50 -3.06 -9.81 5.24
N ILE A 51 -1.81 -9.46 4.94
CA ILE A 51 -1.49 -8.56 3.82
C ILE A 51 -1.89 -9.21 2.48
N ALA A 52 -1.61 -10.50 2.26
CA ALA A 52 -2.02 -11.19 1.04
C ALA A 52 -3.55 -11.24 0.88
N MET A 53 -4.28 -11.47 1.98
CA MET A 53 -5.74 -11.41 2.01
C MET A 53 -6.28 -10.00 1.70
N GLN A 54 -5.68 -8.97 2.29
CA GLN A 54 -6.01 -7.57 2.03
C GLN A 54 -5.88 -7.25 0.54
N ILE A 55 -4.75 -7.62 -0.07
CA ILE A 55 -4.50 -7.39 -1.50
C ILE A 55 -5.54 -8.14 -2.35
N ALA A 56 -5.88 -9.38 -1.98
CA ALA A 56 -6.89 -10.14 -2.71
C ALA A 56 -8.26 -9.46 -2.71
N ALA A 57 -8.66 -8.92 -1.55
CA ALA A 57 -9.95 -8.28 -1.34
C ALA A 57 -10.04 -6.87 -1.97
N MET A 58 -9.00 -6.04 -1.80
CA MET A 58 -9.05 -4.61 -2.11
C MET A 58 -8.34 -4.24 -3.41
N ALA A 59 -7.65 -5.18 -4.06
CA ALA A 59 -6.99 -5.01 -5.35
C ALA A 59 -6.16 -3.70 -5.51
N PRO A 60 -5.29 -3.35 -4.54
CA PRO A 60 -4.37 -2.21 -4.71
C PRO A 60 -3.46 -2.44 -5.92
N LYS A 61 -2.97 -1.35 -6.50
CA LYS A 61 -1.99 -1.35 -7.60
C LYS A 61 -0.57 -1.06 -7.13
N TYR A 62 -0.44 -0.30 -6.04
CA TYR A 62 0.84 0.15 -5.49
C TYR A 62 0.92 -0.18 -4.00
N ALA A 63 2.13 -0.39 -3.45
CA ALA A 63 2.29 -0.64 -2.03
C ALA A 63 2.19 0.66 -1.21
N THR A 64 2.87 1.70 -1.67
CA THR A 64 2.90 3.04 -1.08
C THR A 64 2.66 4.13 -2.13
N MET A 65 2.45 5.37 -1.70
CA MET A 65 2.31 6.53 -2.60
C MET A 65 3.58 6.76 -3.43
N ASP A 66 4.75 6.43 -2.88
CA ASP A 66 6.04 6.63 -3.55
C ASP A 66 6.27 5.59 -4.67
N ASP A 67 5.53 4.48 -4.66
CA ASP A 67 5.60 3.45 -5.70
C ASP A 67 4.75 3.79 -6.93
N ILE A 68 4.02 4.91 -6.91
CA ILE A 68 3.24 5.38 -8.05
C ILE A 68 4.21 5.94 -9.11
N PRO A 69 4.19 5.43 -10.36
CA PRO A 69 4.99 5.99 -11.43
C PRO A 69 4.70 7.48 -11.64
N SER A 70 5.75 8.28 -11.82
CA SER A 70 5.63 9.74 -11.89
C SER A 70 4.78 10.21 -13.07
N ASP A 71 4.81 9.48 -14.19
CA ASP A 71 3.97 9.72 -15.35
C ASP A 71 2.48 9.48 -15.04
N VAL A 72 2.14 8.42 -14.31
CA VAL A 72 0.76 8.13 -13.87
C VAL A 72 0.26 9.22 -12.91
N TYR A 73 1.10 9.63 -11.96
CA TYR A 73 0.75 10.66 -10.99
C TYR A 73 0.53 12.02 -11.68
N GLU A 74 1.48 12.46 -12.51
CA GLU A 74 1.40 13.75 -13.20
C GLU A 74 0.30 13.79 -14.27
N ALA A 75 0.02 12.67 -14.94
CA ALA A 75 -1.11 12.56 -15.86
C ALA A 75 -2.44 12.81 -15.11
N LYS A 76 -2.62 12.17 -13.95
CA LYS A 76 -3.84 12.35 -13.16
C LYS A 76 -3.96 13.76 -12.58
N LYS A 77 -2.83 14.34 -12.15
CA LYS A 77 -2.78 15.71 -11.63
C LYS A 77 -3.16 16.73 -12.70
N THR A 78 -2.62 16.58 -13.91
CA THR A 78 -2.95 17.43 -15.07
C THR A 78 -4.44 17.34 -15.40
N GLU A 79 -4.99 16.12 -15.49
CA GLU A 79 -6.42 15.88 -15.73
C GLU A 79 -7.30 16.63 -14.71
N LEU A 80 -6.96 16.57 -13.42
CA LEU A 80 -7.72 17.26 -12.37
C LEU A 80 -7.59 18.79 -12.48
N LEU A 81 -6.39 19.31 -12.76
CA LEU A 81 -6.15 20.75 -12.94
C LEU A 81 -6.91 21.35 -14.13
N GLU A 82 -7.15 20.56 -15.18
CA GLU A 82 -7.88 20.99 -16.38
C GLU A 82 -9.40 21.02 -16.20
N SER A 83 -9.92 20.49 -15.08
CA SER A 83 -11.35 20.49 -14.81
C SER A 83 -11.94 21.91 -14.73
N GLU A 84 -13.08 22.12 -15.42
CA GLU A 84 -13.70 23.45 -15.53
C GLU A 84 -14.11 24.04 -14.17
N SER A 85 -14.44 23.18 -13.20
CA SER A 85 -14.81 23.56 -11.83
C SER A 85 -13.65 24.19 -11.04
N LEU A 86 -12.41 23.99 -11.48
CA LEU A 86 -11.22 24.58 -10.86
C LEU A 86 -10.71 25.82 -11.60
N LYS A 87 -11.06 26.01 -12.88
CA LYS A 87 -10.65 27.19 -13.67
C LYS A 87 -11.16 28.52 -13.09
N SER A 88 -12.25 28.49 -12.33
CA SER A 88 -12.83 29.68 -11.68
C SER A 88 -12.22 30.01 -10.31
N LYS A 89 -11.27 29.20 -9.81
CA LYS A 89 -10.67 29.36 -8.47
C LYS A 89 -9.24 29.94 -8.54
N PRO A 90 -8.78 30.65 -7.48
CA PRO A 90 -7.40 31.14 -7.40
C PRO A 90 -6.38 30.00 -7.50
N GLU A 91 -5.23 30.24 -8.14
CA GLU A 91 -4.21 29.23 -8.44
C GLU A 91 -3.77 28.40 -7.23
N ALA A 92 -3.41 29.06 -6.12
CA ALA A 92 -3.02 28.38 -4.88
C ALA A 92 -4.14 27.50 -4.27
N MET A 93 -5.41 27.90 -4.47
CA MET A 93 -6.56 27.12 -4.00
C MET A 93 -6.81 25.91 -4.91
N ARG A 94 -6.55 26.02 -6.22
CA ARG A 94 -6.65 24.88 -7.14
C ARG A 94 -5.65 23.78 -6.77
N GLU A 95 -4.40 24.15 -6.51
CA GLU A 95 -3.35 23.18 -6.15
C GLU A 95 -3.71 22.39 -4.89
N GLN A 96 -4.20 23.07 -3.84
CA GLN A 96 -4.64 22.41 -2.61
C GLN A 96 -5.84 21.48 -2.82
N ILE A 97 -6.78 21.87 -3.70
CA ILE A 97 -7.93 21.02 -4.03
C ILE A 97 -7.48 19.78 -4.79
N VAL A 98 -6.59 19.96 -5.78
CA VAL A 98 -6.07 18.86 -6.59
C VAL A 98 -5.26 17.89 -5.73
N ASP A 99 -4.43 18.37 -4.81
CA ASP A 99 -3.70 17.51 -3.86
C ASP A 99 -4.66 16.64 -3.04
N GLY A 100 -5.74 17.22 -2.52
CA GLY A 100 -6.77 16.48 -1.80
C GLY A 100 -7.52 15.45 -2.68
N GLN A 101 -7.77 15.78 -3.94
CA GLN A 101 -8.39 14.87 -4.91
C GLN A 101 -7.46 13.72 -5.32
N LEU A 102 -6.17 14.01 -5.52
CA LEU A 102 -5.14 13.00 -5.82
C LEU A 102 -5.00 12.01 -4.67
N LYS A 103 -4.92 12.51 -3.43
CA LYS A 103 -4.88 11.66 -2.23
C LYS A 103 -6.06 10.72 -2.17
N ARG A 104 -7.28 11.22 -2.40
CA ARG A 104 -8.49 10.38 -2.42
C ARG A 104 -8.49 9.36 -3.55
N TYR A 105 -8.08 9.79 -4.75
CA TYR A 105 -8.03 8.92 -5.93
C TYR A 105 -7.03 7.77 -5.76
N PHE A 106 -5.84 8.05 -5.24
CA PHE A 106 -4.81 7.04 -5.03
C PHE A 106 -5.00 6.24 -3.74
N ALA A 107 -5.76 6.74 -2.75
CA ALA A 107 -6.03 5.99 -1.52
C ALA A 107 -6.68 4.61 -1.78
N GLU A 108 -7.52 4.50 -2.81
CA GLU A 108 -8.12 3.21 -3.21
C GLU A 108 -7.11 2.29 -3.92
N GLN A 109 -6.07 2.84 -4.54
CA GLN A 109 -5.08 2.09 -5.33
C GLN A 109 -3.79 1.78 -4.56
N VAL A 110 -3.55 2.42 -3.43
CA VAL A 110 -2.34 2.27 -2.63
C VAL A 110 -2.64 1.45 -1.39
N LEU A 111 -2.01 0.28 -1.27
CA LEU A 111 -2.21 -0.66 -0.17
C LEU A 111 -2.12 0.04 1.20
N ALA A 112 -1.07 0.82 1.44
CA ALA A 112 -0.84 1.49 2.73
C ALA A 112 -1.95 2.50 3.13
N GLU A 113 -2.68 3.04 2.16
CA GLU A 113 -3.74 4.03 2.39
C GLU A 113 -5.12 3.39 2.56
N GLN A 114 -5.27 2.11 2.20
CA GLN A 114 -6.52 1.38 2.34
C GLN A 114 -6.85 1.10 3.82
N ALA A 115 -8.13 1.15 4.15
CA ALA A 115 -8.64 0.60 5.40
C ALA A 115 -8.35 -0.90 5.45
N PHE A 116 -7.94 -1.39 6.61
CA PHE A 116 -7.61 -2.80 6.79
C PHE A 116 -8.88 -3.63 6.92
N VAL A 117 -9.05 -4.64 6.07
CA VAL A 117 -10.32 -5.40 5.94
C VAL A 117 -10.69 -6.16 7.21
N LEU A 118 -9.71 -6.54 8.03
CA LEU A 118 -9.96 -7.24 9.30
C LEU A 118 -10.19 -6.30 10.50
N ASP A 119 -9.87 -5.00 10.35
CA ASP A 119 -10.06 -3.96 11.37
C ASP A 119 -10.11 -2.60 10.68
N ASP A 120 -11.32 -2.13 10.40
CA ASP A 120 -11.60 -0.90 9.66
C ASP A 120 -11.30 0.38 10.45
N SER A 121 -10.90 0.26 11.72
CA SER A 121 -10.48 1.39 12.55
C SER A 121 -9.11 1.95 12.17
N LYS A 122 -8.36 1.22 11.34
CA LYS A 122 -7.00 1.60 10.92
C LYS A 122 -6.70 1.27 9.46
N THR A 123 -5.67 1.92 8.93
CA THR A 123 -5.15 1.60 7.60
C THR A 123 -4.12 0.48 7.64
N VAL A 124 -3.82 -0.10 6.47
CA VAL A 124 -2.73 -1.07 6.33
C VAL A 124 -1.38 -0.42 6.66
N GLY A 125 -1.19 0.86 6.31
CA GLY A 125 0.02 1.60 6.67
C GLY A 125 0.19 1.77 8.18
N GLU A 126 -0.91 1.94 8.92
CA GLU A 126 -0.90 1.96 10.39
C GLU A 126 -0.58 0.57 10.96
N LEU A 127 -1.17 -0.49 10.42
CA LEU A 127 -0.83 -1.86 10.77
C LEU A 127 0.67 -2.17 10.55
N ILE A 128 1.25 -1.75 9.44
CA ILE A 128 2.70 -1.88 9.16
C ILE A 128 3.51 -1.13 10.22
N LYS A 129 3.13 0.11 10.56
CA LYS A 129 3.81 0.90 11.60
C LYS A 129 3.72 0.22 12.98
N GLU A 130 2.60 -0.40 13.32
CA GLU A 130 2.46 -1.19 14.54
C GLU A 130 3.44 -2.37 14.57
N GLN A 131 3.59 -3.10 13.46
CA GLN A 131 4.57 -4.19 13.34
C GLN A 131 6.01 -3.68 13.52
N ILE A 132 6.36 -2.52 12.94
CA ILE A 132 7.68 -1.90 13.09
C ILE A 132 7.98 -1.57 14.56
N VAL A 133 7.00 -1.02 15.27
CA VAL A 133 7.13 -0.68 16.69
C VAL A 133 7.25 -1.94 17.54
N LEU A 134 6.40 -2.94 17.30
CA LEU A 134 6.34 -4.18 18.07
C LEU A 134 7.64 -4.99 17.95
N ARG A 135 8.17 -5.11 16.72
CA ARG A 135 9.34 -5.96 16.42
C ARG A 135 10.65 -5.23 16.63
N GLY A 136 10.63 -3.90 16.58
CA GLY A 136 11.84 -3.12 16.64
C GLY A 136 12.67 -3.16 15.34
N GLU A 137 12.11 -3.69 14.25
CA GLU A 137 12.71 -3.74 12.92
C GLU A 137 11.85 -2.97 11.92
N ASN A 138 12.47 -2.45 10.87
CA ASN A 138 11.75 -1.99 9.70
C ASN A 138 11.01 -3.16 9.05
N VAL A 139 9.78 -2.92 8.61
CA VAL A 139 8.90 -3.88 7.94
C VAL A 139 8.29 -3.16 6.75
N ARG A 140 8.34 -3.79 5.57
CA ARG A 140 7.78 -3.21 4.36
C ARG A 140 7.16 -4.28 3.46
N VAL A 141 6.21 -3.85 2.64
CA VAL A 141 5.73 -4.62 1.50
C VAL A 141 6.47 -4.12 0.27
N SER A 142 7.37 -4.92 -0.32
CA SER A 142 8.18 -4.47 -1.47
C SER A 142 7.45 -4.59 -2.79
N GLN A 143 6.77 -5.71 -3.00
CA GLN A 143 6.06 -5.98 -4.24
C GLN A 143 4.99 -7.04 -4.02
N PHE A 144 3.97 -7.00 -4.86
CA PHE A 144 2.95 -8.02 -4.91
C PHE A 144 2.41 -8.17 -6.33
N LYS A 145 1.78 -9.32 -6.59
CA LYS A 145 0.97 -9.54 -7.77
C LYS A 145 -0.35 -10.17 -7.37
N ARG A 146 -1.42 -9.68 -7.99
CA ARG A 146 -2.77 -10.20 -7.88
C ARG A 146 -3.22 -10.65 -9.25
N ILE A 147 -3.81 -11.83 -9.32
CA ILE A 147 -4.47 -12.35 -10.53
C ILE A 147 -5.90 -12.71 -10.18
N GLU A 148 -6.81 -12.48 -11.10
CA GLU A 148 -8.23 -12.80 -10.93
C GLU A 148 -8.78 -13.51 -12.16
N LEU A 149 -9.41 -14.66 -11.93
CA LEU A 149 -9.95 -15.50 -12.98
C LEU A 149 -11.03 -14.76 -13.77
N GLY A 150 -10.76 -14.59 -15.07
CA GLY A 150 -11.67 -13.91 -16.00
C GLY A 150 -11.45 -12.40 -16.11
N VAL A 151 -10.48 -11.85 -15.37
CA VAL A 151 -10.00 -10.47 -15.53
C VAL A 151 -8.64 -10.55 -16.21
N THR A 152 -8.55 -9.98 -17.42
CA THR A 152 -7.27 -9.82 -18.13
C THR A 152 -7.01 -8.33 -18.19
N GLU A 153 -5.94 -7.89 -17.53
CA GLU A 153 -5.44 -6.50 -17.61
C GLU A 153 -4.56 -6.29 -18.84
#